data_AF-A0A0F3RBW6-F1
#
_entry.id   AF-A0A0F3RBW6-F1
#
_cell.length_a   1.000
_cell.length_b   1.000
_cell.length_c   1.000
_cell.angle_alpha   90.00
_cell.angle_beta   90.00
_cell.angle_gamma   90.00
#
_symmetry.space_group_name_H-M   'P 1'
#
loop_
_entity.id
_entity.type
_entity.pdbx_description
1 polymer ?
#
loop_
_entity_poly.entity_id
_entity_poly.type
_entity_poly.pdbx_seq_one_letter_code
_entity_poly.pdbx_strand_id
1 'polypeptide(L)'
;MSSNTEQLDKFFKEHLDFVKGSNISSVFFPKKVKVIEDGVLINGTFRYWFSENKHVATDKTYLLTYKRGANHLLLLIGIKEEEANKQ
;
A
#
# COMPACT_ATOMS: atom_id res chain seq x y z
N MET A 1 16.57 -5.15 17.78
CA MET A 1 15.16 -5.05 17.36
C MET A 1 14.84 -3.57 17.13
N SER A 2 15.15 -2.99 15.96
CA SER A 2 14.73 -1.61 15.65
C SER A 2 14.83 -1.21 14.16
N SER A 3 15.22 -2.08 13.23
CA SER A 3 15.52 -1.65 11.85
C SER A 3 14.30 -1.47 10.94
N ASN A 4 13.16 -2.05 11.30
CA ASN A 4 11.99 -2.10 10.41
C ASN A 4 11.13 -0.83 10.48
N THR A 5 11.16 -0.09 11.58
CA THR A 5 10.40 1.18 11.73
C THR A 5 11.12 2.34 11.06
N GLU A 6 12.45 2.46 11.20
CA GLU A 6 13.20 3.56 10.58
C GLU A 6 13.18 3.52 9.05
N GLN A 7 13.29 2.33 8.45
CA GLN A 7 13.21 2.19 6.99
C GLN A 7 11.80 2.50 6.47
N LEU A 8 10.76 2.12 7.21
CA LEU A 8 9.37 2.39 6.86
C LEU A 8 9.05 3.87 7.00
N ASP A 9 9.47 4.49 8.09
CA ASP A 9 9.29 5.92 8.34
C ASP A 9 10.04 6.77 7.31
N LYS A 10 11.25 6.33 6.91
CA LYS A 10 12.00 6.94 5.82
C LYS A 10 11.28 6.79 4.49
N PHE A 11 10.77 5.60 4.17
CA PHE A 11 9.99 5.36 2.96
C PHE A 11 8.74 6.26 2.91
N PHE A 12 7.97 6.34 4.00
CA PHE A 12 6.78 7.19 4.05
C PHE A 12 7.13 8.67 3.95
N LYS A 13 8.22 9.11 4.57
CA LYS A 13 8.68 10.49 4.45
C LYS A 13 9.12 10.82 3.02
N GLU A 14 9.94 9.98 2.40
CA GLU A 14 10.38 10.16 1.01
C GLU A 14 9.20 10.08 0.03
N HIS A 15 8.24 9.20 0.28
CA HIS A 15 7.01 9.11 -0.51
C HIS A 15 6.12 10.32 -0.31
N LEU A 16 5.98 10.84 0.91
CA LEU A 16 5.21 12.03 1.21
C LEU A 16 5.85 13.29 0.62
N ASP A 17 7.18 13.41 0.70
CA ASP A 17 7.95 14.50 0.11
C ASP A 17 7.91 14.41 -1.43
N PHE A 18 7.95 13.20 -1.99
CA PHE A 18 7.69 12.94 -3.41
C PHE A 18 6.27 13.36 -3.80
N VAL A 19 5.23 12.95 -3.07
CA VAL A 19 3.84 13.32 -3.37
C VAL A 19 3.59 14.82 -3.21
N LYS A 20 4.20 15.46 -2.20
CA LYS A 20 4.07 16.91 -1.97
C LYS A 20 4.85 17.76 -2.98
N GLY A 21 5.92 17.20 -3.57
CA GLY A 21 6.76 17.87 -4.57
C GLY A 21 6.55 17.42 -6.02
N SER A 22 5.70 16.43 -6.27
CA SER A 22 5.46 15.87 -7.60
C SER A 22 4.02 16.08 -8.05
N ASN A 23 3.84 16.37 -9.33
CA ASN A 23 2.54 16.39 -9.99
C ASN A 23 2.02 14.95 -10.25
N ILE A 24 2.24 14.02 -9.31
CA ILE A 24 1.96 12.60 -9.50
C ILE A 24 0.63 12.28 -8.86
N SER A 25 -0.37 12.04 -9.70
CA SER A 25 -1.63 11.46 -9.26
C SER A 25 -1.44 9.94 -9.18
N SER A 26 -1.92 9.30 -8.12
CA SER A 26 -1.95 7.85 -8.05
C SER A 26 -3.31 7.34 -7.58
N VAL A 27 -3.72 6.19 -8.11
CA VAL A 27 -4.97 5.51 -7.74
C VAL A 27 -4.70 4.02 -7.68
N PHE A 28 -5.23 3.36 -6.65
CA PHE A 28 -5.21 1.91 -6.53
C PHE A 28 -6.56 1.33 -6.93
N PHE A 29 -6.55 0.41 -7.91
CA PHE A 29 -7.73 -0.30 -8.38
C PHE A 29 -7.73 -1.72 -7.80
N PRO A 30 -8.54 -2.02 -6.76
CA PRO A 30 -8.59 -3.35 -6.19
C PRO A 30 -9.17 -4.34 -7.22
N LYS A 31 -8.48 -5.47 -7.41
CA LYS A 31 -8.90 -6.58 -8.28
C LYS A 31 -9.48 -7.72 -7.46
N LYS A 32 -8.80 -8.10 -6.38
CA LYS A 32 -9.19 -9.23 -5.53
C LYS A 32 -8.94 -8.91 -4.07
N VAL A 33 -9.93 -9.22 -3.24
CA VAL A 33 -9.86 -9.10 -1.78
C VAL A 33 -10.12 -10.48 -1.19
N LYS A 34 -9.25 -10.93 -0.30
CA LYS A 34 -9.41 -12.20 0.43
C LYS A 34 -9.17 -11.96 1.91
N VAL A 35 -10.14 -12.33 2.74
CA VAL A 35 -9.94 -12.41 4.20
C VAL A 35 -9.19 -13.71 4.50
N ILE A 36 -8.11 -13.61 5.25
CA ILE A 36 -7.30 -14.73 5.75
C ILE A 36 -7.22 -14.64 7.28
N GLU A 37 -6.65 -15.65 7.92
CA GLU A 37 -6.54 -15.72 9.38
C GLU A 37 -5.85 -14.48 9.97
N ASP A 38 -4.74 -14.04 9.36
CA ASP A 38 -3.92 -12.93 9.84
C ASP A 38 -4.33 -11.54 9.30
N GLY A 39 -5.41 -11.43 8.53
CA GLY A 39 -5.85 -10.14 7.99
C GLY A 39 -6.59 -10.20 6.66
N VAL A 40 -6.40 -9.17 5.85
CA VAL A 40 -7.03 -9.01 4.54
C VAL A 40 -5.95 -8.84 3.49
N LEU A 41 -5.89 -9.80 2.56
CA LEU A 41 -5.01 -9.74 1.40
C LEU A 41 -5.75 -9.01 0.27
N ILE A 42 -5.18 -7.92 -0.22
CA ILE A 42 -5.73 -7.11 -1.30
C ILE A 42 -4.73 -7.09 -2.45
N ASN A 43 -5.15 -7.63 -3.59
CA ASN A 43 -4.42 -7.51 -4.85
C ASN A 43 -5.12 -6.46 -5.73
N GLY A 44 -4.34 -5.61 -6.37
CA GLY A 44 -4.85 -4.59 -7.27
C GLY A 44 -3.76 -3.93 -8.09
N THR A 45 -4.16 -2.99 -8.95
CA THR A 45 -3.23 -2.24 -9.79
C THR A 45 -3.06 -0.84 -9.24
N PHE A 46 -1.83 -0.47 -8.90
CA PHE A 46 -1.47 0.93 -8.74
C PHE A 46 -1.25 1.56 -10.11
N ARG A 47 -1.95 2.67 -10.37
CA ARG A 47 -1.71 3.52 -11.53
C ARG A 47 -1.10 4.84 -11.07
N TYR A 48 -0.02 5.22 -11.71
CA TYR A 48 0.67 6.49 -11.51
C TYR A 48 0.53 7.32 -12.80
N TRP A 49 0.07 8.56 -12.66
CA TRP A 49 0.06 9.56 -13.73
C TRP A 49 1.11 10.60 -13.40
N PHE A 50 2.07 10.76 -14.30
CA PHE A 50 3.08 11.81 -14.22
C PHE A 50 2.65 12.96 -15.13
N SER A 51 3.08 14.19 -14.83
CA SER A 51 2.72 15.39 -15.60
C SER A 51 3.11 15.33 -17.09
N GLU A 52 4.06 14.48 -17.45
CA GLU A 52 4.58 14.33 -18.82
C GLU A 52 3.84 13.27 -19.65
N ASN A 53 2.55 13.02 -19.39
CA ASN A 53 1.73 11.97 -20.04
C ASN A 53 2.31 10.54 -19.91
N LYS A 54 3.22 10.33 -18.97
CA LYS A 54 3.73 9.00 -18.65
C LYS A 54 2.74 8.34 -17.68
N HIS A 55 2.37 7.11 -18.00
CA HIS A 55 1.51 6.29 -17.14
C HIS A 55 2.26 5.00 -16.80
N VAL A 56 2.30 4.67 -15.52
CA VAL A 56 2.85 3.40 -15.05
C VAL A 56 1.75 2.66 -14.30
N ALA A 57 1.51 1.41 -14.69
CA ALA A 57 0.61 0.51 -13.99
C ALA A 57 1.43 -0.65 -13.43
N THR A 58 1.28 -0.93 -12.14
CA THR A 58 1.95 -2.04 -11.49
C THR A 58 0.96 -2.79 -10.62
N ASP A 59 0.94 -4.12 -10.77
CA ASP A 59 0.14 -4.98 -9.91
C ASP A 59 0.87 -5.18 -8.58
N LYS A 60 0.14 -4.95 -7.49
CA LYS A 60 0.64 -5.02 -6.13
C LYS A 60 -0.30 -5.83 -5.28
N THR A 61 0.26 -6.53 -4.31
CA THR A 61 -0.49 -7.25 -3.30
C THR A 61 -0.10 -6.71 -1.94
N TYR A 62 -1.09 -6.43 -1.10
CA TYR A 62 -0.87 -5.97 0.26
C TYR A 62 -1.58 -6.89 1.24
N LEU A 63 -0.90 -7.24 2.32
CA LEU A 63 -1.51 -7.79 3.52
C LEU A 63 -1.83 -6.63 4.48
N LEU A 64 -3.10 -6.46 4.80
CA LEU A 64 -3.58 -5.50 5.79
C LEU A 64 -4.03 -6.28 7.02
N THR A 65 -3.40 -6.02 8.15
CA THR A 65 -3.93 -6.46 9.44
C THR A 65 -5.05 -5.52 9.88
N TYR A 66 -5.87 -5.93 10.84
CA TYR A 66 -6.91 -5.05 11.36
C TYR A 66 -7.01 -5.15 12.87
N LYS A 67 -7.38 -4.03 13.49
CA LYS A 67 -7.79 -3.99 14.89
C LYS A 67 -9.26 -3.64 14.96
N ARG A 68 -10.01 -4.37 15.79
CA ARG A 68 -11.40 -4.03 16.07
C ARG A 68 -11.44 -2.81 16.98
N GLY A 69 -12.03 -1.72 16.49
CA GLY A 69 -12.29 -0.51 17.26
C GLY A 69 -13.62 -0.60 18.01
N ALA A 70 -13.94 0.48 18.75
CA ALA A 70 -15.27 0.67 19.29
C ALA A 70 -16.32 0.69 18.14
N ASN A 71 -17.55 0.31 18.45
CA ASN A 71 -18.70 0.33 17.52
C ASN A 71 -18.54 -0.55 16.27
N HIS A 72 -17.85 -1.68 16.38
CA HIS A 72 -17.66 -2.65 15.28
C HIS A 72 -16.94 -2.10 14.04
N LEU A 73 -16.28 -0.95 14.17
CA LEU A 73 -15.41 -0.42 13.13
C LEU A 73 -14.12 -1.27 13.07
N LEU A 74 -13.70 -1.61 11.86
CA LEU A 74 -12.42 -2.26 11.60
C LEU A 74 -11.42 -1.19 11.20
N LEU A 75 -10.40 -0.99 12.02
CA LEU A 75 -9.26 -0.14 11.67
C LEU A 75 -8.22 -1.01 10.98
N LEU A 76 -7.99 -0.75 9.69
CA LEU A 76 -6.93 -1.39 8.93
C LEU A 76 -5.59 -0.79 9.35
N ILE A 77 -4.63 -1.65 9.70
CA ILE A 77 -3.29 -1.29 10.17
C ILE A 77 -2.25 -2.24 9.57
N GLY A 78 -0.96 -1.90 9.71
CA GLY A 78 0.12 -2.83 9.38
C GLY A 78 0.13 -3.26 7.91
N ILE A 79 0.02 -2.29 6.99
CA ILE A 79 0.07 -2.54 5.55
C ILE A 79 1.47 -3.06 5.19
N LYS A 80 1.54 -4.29 4.68
CA LYS A 80 2.77 -4.90 4.17
C LYS A 80 2.60 -5.24 2.70
N GLU A 81 3.54 -4.81 1.87
CA GLU A 81 3.59 -5.28 0.49
C GLU A 81 4.05 -6.73 0.49
N GLU A 82 3.24 -7.59 -0.12
CA GLU A 82 3.62 -8.97 -0.41
C GLU A 82 4.25 -8.97 -1.79
N GLU A 83 5.55 -9.25 -1.86
CA GLU A 83 6.19 -9.52 -3.14
C GLU A 83 5.50 -10.74 -3.74
N ALA A 84 4.93 -10.58 -4.94
CA ALA A 84 4.51 -11.74 -5.70
C ALA A 84 5.77 -12.57 -5.95
N ASN A 85 5.91 -13.69 -5.23
CA ASN A 85 6.97 -14.66 -5.46
C ASN A 85 7.06 -14.87 -6.98
N LYS A 86 8.15 -14.40 -7.59
CA LYS A 86 8.56 -14.83 -8.92
C LYS A 86 8.95 -16.31 -8.77
N GLN A 87 7.97 -17.19 -8.99
CA GLN A 87 8.25 -18.58 -9.33
C GLN A 87 8.82 -18.64 -10.74
#